data_AF-A0A7Y2FVB4-F1
#
_entry.id   AF-A0A7Y2FVB4-F1
#
_cell.length_a   1.000
_cell.length_b   1.000
_cell.length_c   1.000
_cell.angle_alpha   90.00
_cell.angle_beta   90.00
_cell.angle_gamma   90.00
#
_symmetry.space_group_name_H-M   'P 1'
#
loop_
_entity.id
_entity.type
_entity.pdbx_description
1 polymer ?
#
loop_
_entity_poly.entity_id
_entity_poly.type
_entity_poly.pdbx_seq_one_letter_code
_entity_poly.pdbx_strand_id
1 'polypeptide(L)'
;MEHDKLQLIESRAETLLKDIKEDNHAFVYSTALLIMVSLYLIAIVFLYIKFDFSTKLLIYLVLLIGMLAYYKMNMNKVFAESAALLNYKTIDRDDKINYVAGLLRYLNSGFEVKLTRLKSVRIIYAILFPFFLLIVREIFLGSFSDTSSFLINLVVAIVLGGFWYFYFASDQSELELDKEEVDELITKIYS
;
A
#
# COMPACT_ATOMS: atom_id res chain seq x y z
N MET A 1 -13.21 31.42 -24.27
CA MET A 1 -12.02 31.23 -23.40
C MET A 1 -12.28 30.22 -22.28
N GLU A 2 -13.47 30.18 -21.67
CA GLU A 2 -13.80 29.24 -20.58
C GLU A 2 -13.91 27.77 -21.06
N HIS A 3 -14.52 27.53 -22.22
CA HIS A 3 -14.58 26.20 -22.85
C HIS A 3 -13.20 25.62 -23.22
N ASP A 4 -12.26 26.48 -23.59
CA ASP A 4 -10.88 26.08 -23.94
C ASP A 4 -10.11 25.58 -22.70
N LYS A 5 -10.28 26.29 -21.57
CA LYS A 5 -9.69 25.88 -20.29
C LYS A 5 -10.25 24.55 -19.80
N LEU A 6 -11.57 24.36 -19.89
CA LEU A 6 -12.23 23.12 -19.49
C LEU A 6 -11.81 21.93 -20.35
N GLN A 7 -11.68 22.10 -21.66
CA GLN A 7 -11.17 21.05 -22.56
C GLN A 7 -9.71 20.68 -22.26
N LEU A 8 -8.89 21.67 -21.89
CA LEU A 8 -7.49 21.43 -21.53
C LEU A 8 -7.37 20.67 -20.21
N ILE A 9 -8.21 20.99 -19.22
CA ILE A 9 -8.31 20.25 -17.95
C ILE A 9 -8.84 18.83 -18.19
N GLU A 10 -9.88 18.68 -19.01
CA GLU A 10 -10.43 17.38 -19.39
C GLU A 10 -9.37 16.48 -20.06
N SER A 11 -8.66 16.99 -21.06
CA SER A 11 -7.60 16.25 -21.77
C SER A 11 -6.46 15.82 -20.84
N ARG A 12 -6.06 16.70 -19.89
CA ARG A 12 -5.07 16.34 -18.87
C ARG A 12 -5.60 15.28 -17.91
N ALA A 13 -6.83 15.42 -17.42
CA ALA A 13 -7.45 14.47 -16.52
C ALA A 13 -7.64 13.08 -17.18
N GLU A 14 -7.97 13.04 -18.48
CA GLU A 14 -8.03 11.78 -19.23
C GLU A 14 -6.65 11.15 -19.44
N THR A 15 -5.62 11.97 -19.65
CA THR A 15 -4.22 11.49 -19.75
C THR A 15 -3.77 10.89 -18.42
N LEU A 16 -3.96 11.61 -17.30
CA LEU A 16 -3.67 11.10 -15.95
C LEU A 16 -4.49 9.84 -15.64
N LEU A 17 -5.75 9.77 -16.07
CA LEU A 17 -6.59 8.59 -15.86
C LEU A 17 -6.03 7.38 -16.64
N LYS A 18 -5.56 7.61 -17.85
CA LYS A 18 -4.92 6.60 -18.69
C LYS A 18 -3.63 6.13 -18.01
N ASP A 19 -2.79 7.05 -17.56
CA ASP A 19 -1.55 6.75 -16.86
C ASP A 19 -1.84 5.93 -15.60
N ILE A 20 -2.81 6.33 -14.77
CA ILE A 20 -3.20 5.56 -13.56
C ILE A 20 -3.65 4.13 -13.89
N LYS A 21 -4.33 3.92 -15.02
CA LYS A 21 -4.82 2.60 -15.44
C LYS A 21 -3.75 1.73 -16.09
N GLU A 22 -2.87 2.33 -16.87
CA GLU A 22 -1.76 1.64 -17.54
C GLU A 22 -0.57 1.42 -16.60
N ASP A 23 -0.49 2.20 -15.54
CA ASP A 23 0.55 2.11 -14.55
C ASP A 23 0.45 0.83 -13.71
N ASN A 24 1.47 -0.02 -13.92
CA ASN A 24 1.67 -1.31 -13.29
C ASN A 24 2.09 -1.23 -11.80
N HIS A 25 2.39 -0.05 -11.24
CA HIS A 25 2.82 0.07 -9.84
C HIS A 25 1.85 -0.58 -8.86
N ALA A 26 0.54 -0.46 -9.12
CA ALA A 26 -0.50 -1.10 -8.31
C ALA A 26 -0.40 -2.64 -8.28
N PHE A 27 0.04 -3.26 -9.39
CA PHE A 27 0.28 -4.69 -9.49
C PHE A 27 1.59 -5.09 -8.80
N VAL A 28 2.64 -4.28 -8.95
CA VAL A 28 3.95 -4.51 -8.32
C VAL A 28 3.83 -4.53 -6.80
N TYR A 29 3.13 -3.58 -6.18
CA TYR A 29 2.99 -3.54 -4.71
C TYR A 29 2.15 -4.68 -4.14
N SER A 30 1.07 -5.07 -4.85
CA SER A 30 0.27 -6.24 -4.47
C SER A 30 1.08 -7.53 -4.57
N THR A 31 1.89 -7.66 -5.63
CA THR A 31 2.78 -8.80 -5.84
C THR A 31 3.86 -8.86 -4.77
N ALA A 32 4.48 -7.73 -4.43
CA ALA A 32 5.46 -7.64 -3.36
C ALA A 32 4.86 -8.11 -2.02
N LEU A 33 3.69 -7.58 -1.64
CA LEU A 33 2.99 -8.02 -0.43
C LEU A 33 2.76 -9.54 -0.41
N LEU A 34 2.30 -10.09 -1.53
CA LEU A 34 2.05 -11.54 -1.65
C LEU A 34 3.35 -12.33 -1.44
N ILE A 35 4.45 -11.94 -2.09
CA ILE A 35 5.77 -12.58 -1.93
C ILE A 35 6.20 -12.55 -0.46
N MET A 36 6.12 -11.40 0.20
CA MET A 36 6.53 -11.28 1.60
C MET A 36 5.69 -12.17 2.53
N VAL A 37 4.37 -12.18 2.35
CA VAL A 37 3.46 -13.02 3.15
C VAL A 37 3.73 -14.50 2.90
N SER A 38 3.93 -14.90 1.64
CA SER A 38 4.26 -16.29 1.29
C SER A 38 5.58 -16.74 1.91
N LEU A 39 6.65 -15.94 1.81
CA LEU A 39 7.94 -16.25 2.43
C LEU A 39 7.83 -16.36 3.95
N TYR A 40 7.09 -15.44 4.57
CA TYR A 40 6.86 -15.45 6.02
C TYR A 40 6.09 -16.70 6.48
N LEU A 41 5.04 -17.08 5.75
CA LEU A 41 4.27 -18.29 6.02
C LEU A 41 5.12 -19.55 5.88
N ILE A 42 5.91 -19.65 4.80
CA ILE A 42 6.83 -20.78 4.61
C ILE A 42 7.81 -20.87 5.79
N ALA A 43 8.37 -19.74 6.22
CA ALA A 43 9.28 -19.70 7.36
C ALA A 43 8.61 -20.19 8.66
N ILE A 44 7.36 -19.79 8.93
CA ILE A 44 6.60 -20.30 10.07
C ILE A 44 6.39 -21.81 9.99
N VAL A 45 6.04 -22.34 8.81
CA VAL A 45 5.82 -23.78 8.62
C VAL A 45 7.11 -24.56 8.88
N PHE A 46 8.25 -24.10 8.37
CA PHE A 46 9.55 -24.71 8.67
C PHE A 46 9.89 -24.67 10.16
N LEU A 47 9.59 -23.55 10.82
CA LEU A 47 9.81 -23.40 12.25
C LEU A 47 8.95 -24.39 13.05
N TYR A 48 7.69 -24.57 12.66
CA TYR A 48 6.78 -25.56 13.26
C TYR A 48 7.32 -26.99 13.15
N ILE A 49 7.76 -27.39 11.94
CA ILE A 49 8.29 -28.73 11.69
C ILE A 49 9.53 -29.00 12.55
N LYS A 50 10.38 -27.98 12.74
CA LYS A 50 11.66 -28.14 13.44
C LYS A 50 11.55 -28.12 14.97
N PHE A 51 10.70 -27.28 15.52
CA PHE A 51 10.64 -27.01 16.98
C PHE A 51 9.29 -27.33 17.63
N ASP A 52 8.34 -27.89 16.88
CA ASP A 52 6.97 -28.17 17.32
C ASP A 52 6.24 -26.89 17.80
N PHE A 53 5.16 -27.06 18.56
CA PHE A 53 4.36 -25.97 19.08
C PHE A 53 5.12 -25.17 20.15
N SER A 54 5.20 -23.85 19.95
CA SER A 54 5.86 -22.94 20.89
C SER A 54 5.15 -21.58 21.00
N THR A 55 5.30 -20.91 22.14
CA THR A 55 4.70 -19.58 22.38
C THR A 55 5.22 -18.53 21.40
N LYS A 56 6.46 -18.64 20.93
CA LYS A 56 7.03 -17.75 19.90
C LYS A 56 6.33 -17.90 18.55
N LEU A 57 5.97 -19.13 18.17
CA LEU A 57 5.22 -19.38 16.95
C LEU A 57 3.84 -18.71 16.98
N LEU A 58 3.18 -18.72 18.14
CA LEU A 58 1.94 -17.97 18.36
C LEU A 58 2.16 -16.45 18.13
N ILE A 59 3.24 -15.88 18.64
CA ILE A 59 3.58 -14.46 18.45
C ILE A 59 3.75 -14.14 16.96
N TYR A 60 4.50 -14.97 16.21
CA TYR A 60 4.72 -14.75 14.78
C TYR A 60 3.41 -14.84 13.96
N LEU A 61 2.51 -15.76 14.33
CA LEU A 61 1.18 -15.88 13.70
C LEU A 61 0.27 -14.69 14.03
N VAL A 62 0.21 -14.29 15.30
CA VAL A 62 -0.58 -13.13 15.74
C VAL A 62 -0.10 -11.87 15.04
N LEU A 63 1.23 -11.69 14.90
CA LEU A 63 1.80 -10.57 14.16
C LEU A 63 1.37 -10.59 12.69
N LEU A 64 1.47 -11.73 12.01
CA LEU A 64 1.04 -11.86 10.62
C LEU A 64 -0.46 -11.52 10.44
N ILE A 65 -1.31 -12.12 11.27
CA ILE A 65 -2.76 -11.90 11.22
C ILE A 65 -3.08 -10.42 11.50
N GLY A 66 -2.42 -9.82 12.50
CA GLY A 66 -2.57 -8.39 12.82
C GLY A 66 -2.20 -7.49 11.66
N MET A 67 -1.09 -7.76 10.97
CA MET A 67 -0.67 -6.98 9.80
C MET A 67 -1.61 -7.15 8.60
N LEU A 68 -2.14 -8.35 8.36
CA LEU A 68 -3.13 -8.60 7.31
C LEU A 68 -4.47 -7.93 7.62
N ALA A 69 -4.90 -7.95 8.89
CA ALA A 69 -6.09 -7.25 9.35
C ALA A 69 -5.93 -5.74 9.16
N TYR A 70 -4.79 -5.18 9.55
CA TYR A 70 -4.45 -3.77 9.32
C TYR A 70 -4.55 -3.40 7.83
N TYR A 71 -3.94 -4.20 6.94
CA TYR A 71 -4.04 -4.00 5.49
C TYR A 71 -5.49 -3.99 5.01
N LYS A 72 -6.27 -5.00 5.41
CA LYS A 72 -7.67 -5.16 4.99
C LYS A 72 -8.54 -3.99 5.47
N MET A 73 -8.36 -3.54 6.71
CA MET A 73 -9.12 -2.44 7.28
C MET A 73 -8.88 -1.13 6.51
N ASN A 74 -7.61 -0.79 6.24
CA ASN A 74 -7.27 0.43 5.51
C ASN A 74 -7.77 0.39 4.06
N MET A 75 -7.58 -0.73 3.36
CA MET A 75 -8.04 -0.85 1.97
C MET A 75 -9.56 -0.83 1.86
N ASN A 76 -10.28 -1.49 2.77
CA ASN A 76 -11.75 -1.50 2.75
C ASN A 76 -12.34 -0.09 2.88
N LYS A 77 -11.75 0.77 3.72
CA LYS A 77 -12.19 2.15 3.88
C LYS A 77 -12.13 2.91 2.55
N VAL A 78 -10.98 2.87 1.89
CA VAL A 78 -10.74 3.64 0.67
C VAL A 78 -11.48 3.06 -0.53
N PHE A 79 -11.64 1.73 -0.62
CA PHE A 79 -12.45 1.11 -1.67
C PHE A 79 -13.93 1.46 -1.56
N ALA A 80 -14.49 1.57 -0.36
CA ALA A 80 -15.87 1.97 -0.16
C ALA A 80 -16.13 3.40 -0.64
N GLU A 81 -15.21 4.32 -0.32
CA GLU A 81 -15.24 5.71 -0.78
C GLU A 81 -15.07 5.81 -2.31
N SER A 82 -14.19 4.99 -2.88
CA SER A 82 -13.92 4.97 -4.33
C SER A 82 -15.07 4.39 -5.15
N ALA A 83 -15.76 3.38 -4.62
CA ALA A 83 -16.90 2.76 -5.29
C ALA A 83 -18.06 3.73 -5.46
N ALA A 84 -18.25 4.65 -4.52
CA ALA A 84 -19.28 5.69 -4.61
C ALA A 84 -19.02 6.69 -5.75
N LEU A 85 -17.75 6.87 -6.13
CA LEU A 85 -17.31 7.84 -7.14
C LEU A 85 -17.30 7.29 -8.56
N LEU A 86 -17.51 5.98 -8.77
CA LEU A 86 -17.60 5.33 -10.09
C LEU A 86 -18.78 5.85 -10.94
N ASN A 87 -19.79 6.46 -10.30
CA ASN A 87 -20.98 6.98 -10.96
C ASN A 87 -20.72 8.26 -11.78
N TYR A 88 -19.50 8.80 -11.85
CA TYR A 88 -19.22 9.95 -12.73
C TYR A 88 -19.53 9.68 -14.20
N LYS A 89 -19.45 8.41 -14.65
CA LYS A 89 -19.77 8.02 -16.03
C LYS A 89 -21.25 8.15 -16.39
N THR A 90 -22.13 8.26 -15.40
CA THR A 90 -23.57 8.49 -15.62
C THR A 90 -23.94 9.96 -15.64
N ILE A 91 -22.97 10.85 -15.40
CA ILE A 91 -23.14 12.30 -15.55
C ILE A 91 -23.19 12.62 -17.05
N ASP A 92 -24.17 13.42 -17.45
CA ASP A 92 -24.34 13.83 -18.84
C ASP A 92 -23.10 14.62 -19.33
N ARG A 93 -22.57 14.26 -20.50
CA ARG A 93 -21.39 14.91 -21.08
C ARG A 93 -21.66 16.33 -21.53
N ASP A 94 -22.93 16.67 -21.75
CA ASP A 94 -23.33 18.03 -22.10
C ASP A 94 -23.14 19.00 -20.92
N ASP A 95 -23.15 18.50 -19.68
CA ASP A 95 -22.75 19.24 -18.48
C ASP A 95 -21.25 19.06 -18.21
N LYS A 96 -20.43 19.70 -19.06
CA LYS A 96 -18.96 19.60 -19.02
C LYS A 96 -18.37 19.90 -17.64
N ILE A 97 -18.94 20.82 -16.87
CA ILE A 97 -18.40 21.20 -15.56
C ILE A 97 -18.58 20.04 -14.57
N ASN A 98 -19.78 19.47 -14.50
CA ASN A 98 -20.07 18.35 -13.60
C ASN A 98 -19.36 17.07 -14.03
N TYR A 99 -19.20 16.84 -15.34
CA TYR A 99 -18.44 15.71 -15.86
C TYR A 99 -16.95 15.80 -15.47
N VAL A 100 -16.30 16.96 -15.71
CA VAL A 100 -14.87 17.15 -15.37
C VAL A 100 -14.65 17.10 -13.85
N ALA A 101 -15.55 17.69 -13.06
CA ALA A 101 -15.48 17.59 -11.59
C ALA A 101 -15.63 16.13 -11.10
N GLY A 102 -16.54 15.36 -11.70
CA GLY A 102 -16.71 13.94 -11.40
C GLY A 102 -15.50 13.10 -11.78
N LEU A 103 -14.91 13.37 -12.95
CA LEU A 103 -13.69 12.73 -13.45
C LEU A 103 -12.51 12.97 -12.49
N LEU A 104 -12.28 14.21 -12.08
CA LEU A 104 -11.19 14.55 -11.16
C LEU A 104 -11.39 13.97 -9.76
N ARG A 105 -12.62 13.94 -9.25
CA ARG A 105 -12.93 13.26 -7.97
C ARG A 105 -12.66 11.76 -8.04
N TYR A 106 -13.04 11.12 -9.15
CA TYR A 106 -12.74 9.72 -9.38
C TYR A 106 -11.22 9.47 -9.46
N LEU A 107 -10.51 10.36 -10.14
CA LEU A 107 -9.07 10.28 -10.30
C LEU A 107 -8.32 10.44 -8.96
N ASN A 108 -8.72 11.43 -8.15
CA ASN A 108 -8.21 11.64 -6.79
C ASN A 108 -8.42 10.39 -5.91
N SER A 109 -9.61 9.81 -5.96
CA SER A 109 -9.92 8.56 -5.28
C SER A 109 -9.04 7.39 -5.77
N GLY A 110 -8.74 7.32 -7.07
CA GLY A 110 -7.80 6.35 -7.63
C GLY A 110 -6.38 6.50 -7.05
N PHE A 111 -5.88 7.73 -6.95
CA PHE A 111 -4.60 8.01 -6.29
C PHE A 111 -4.62 7.64 -4.81
N GLU A 112 -5.71 7.93 -4.11
CA GLU A 112 -5.85 7.60 -2.70
C GLU A 112 -5.82 6.09 -2.43
N VAL A 113 -6.43 5.28 -3.31
CA VAL A 113 -6.33 3.82 -3.28
C VAL A 113 -4.88 3.36 -3.46
N LYS A 114 -4.17 3.90 -4.46
CA LYS A 114 -2.78 3.53 -4.73
C LYS A 114 -1.85 3.95 -3.59
N LEU A 115 -1.97 5.17 -3.08
CA LEU A 115 -1.20 5.67 -1.94
C LEU A 115 -1.44 4.83 -0.69
N THR A 116 -2.70 4.54 -0.37
CA THR A 116 -3.03 3.75 0.82
C THR A 116 -2.47 2.33 0.72
N ARG A 117 -2.52 1.73 -0.48
CA ARG A 117 -1.88 0.44 -0.74
C ARG A 117 -0.38 0.51 -0.51
N LEU A 118 0.31 1.46 -1.14
CA LEU A 118 1.76 1.63 -1.01
C LEU A 118 2.19 1.85 0.45
N LYS A 119 1.51 2.78 1.15
CA LYS A 119 1.77 3.05 2.58
C LYS A 119 1.58 1.80 3.43
N SER A 120 0.53 1.02 3.18
CA SER A 120 0.27 -0.22 3.90
C SER A 120 1.31 -1.29 3.61
N VAL A 121 1.67 -1.50 2.33
CA VAL A 121 2.71 -2.46 1.92
C VAL A 121 4.06 -2.11 2.54
N ARG A 122 4.44 -0.83 2.52
CA ARG A 122 5.67 -0.35 3.15
C ARG A 122 5.71 -0.69 4.65
N ILE A 123 4.65 -0.39 5.39
CA ILE A 123 4.58 -0.68 6.84
C ILE A 123 4.69 -2.19 7.07
N ILE A 124 3.99 -2.99 6.27
CA ILE A 124 4.04 -4.45 6.35
C ILE A 124 5.45 -4.96 6.10
N TYR A 125 6.14 -4.47 5.07
CA TYR A 125 7.53 -4.84 4.81
C TYR A 125 8.47 -4.41 5.93
N ALA A 126 8.37 -3.16 6.38
CA ALA A 126 9.20 -2.62 7.45
C ALA A 126 9.05 -3.39 8.78
N ILE A 127 7.90 -4.05 9.00
CA ILE A 127 7.65 -4.87 10.19
C ILE A 127 7.93 -6.35 9.92
N LEU A 128 7.29 -6.97 8.93
CA LEU A 128 7.39 -8.42 8.73
C LEU A 128 8.76 -8.88 8.24
N PHE A 129 9.49 -8.07 7.46
CA PHE A 129 10.80 -8.48 6.96
C PHE A 129 11.83 -8.69 8.08
N PRO A 130 11.98 -7.75 9.05
CA PRO A 130 12.70 -8.01 10.29
C PRO A 130 12.38 -9.33 10.96
N PHE A 131 11.10 -9.62 11.18
CA PHE A 131 10.66 -10.83 11.86
C PHE A 131 10.91 -12.08 11.00
N PHE A 132 10.79 -11.98 9.69
CA PHE A 132 11.18 -13.04 8.78
C PHE A 132 12.66 -13.41 8.96
N LEU A 133 13.57 -12.42 9.01
CA LEU A 133 14.99 -12.68 9.24
C LEU A 133 15.24 -13.35 10.60
N LEU A 134 14.47 -12.98 11.64
CA LEU A 134 14.53 -13.64 12.95
C LEU A 134 14.15 -15.12 12.86
N ILE A 135 13.04 -15.42 12.19
CA ILE A 135 12.59 -16.81 11.99
C ILE A 135 13.65 -17.60 11.22
N VAL A 136 14.17 -17.05 10.13
CA VAL A 136 15.23 -17.68 9.33
C VAL A 136 16.47 -17.97 10.19
N ARG A 137 16.91 -16.99 10.98
CA ARG A 137 18.03 -17.17 11.92
C ARG A 137 17.75 -18.29 12.93
N GLU A 138 16.57 -18.32 13.53
CA GLU A 138 16.17 -19.36 14.49
C GLU A 138 16.17 -20.75 13.83
N ILE A 139 15.73 -20.86 12.57
CA ILE A 139 15.79 -22.09 11.79
C ILE A 139 17.24 -22.54 11.58
N PHE A 140 18.16 -21.65 11.18
CA PHE A 140 19.55 -22.04 10.90
C PHE A 140 20.38 -22.33 12.15
N LEU A 141 20.26 -21.49 13.19
CA LEU A 141 21.11 -21.60 14.39
C LEU A 141 20.62 -22.64 15.39
N GLY A 142 19.38 -23.14 15.29
CA GLY A 142 18.87 -24.17 16.20
C GLY A 142 18.58 -23.68 17.62
N SER A 143 18.91 -22.43 17.95
CA SER A 143 18.78 -21.85 19.29
C SER A 143 17.43 -21.16 19.46
N PHE A 144 16.41 -21.93 19.84
CA PHE A 144 15.07 -21.42 20.08
C PHE A 144 14.82 -20.99 21.54
N SER A 145 15.67 -21.41 22.48
CA SER A 145 15.46 -21.31 23.93
C SER A 145 16.02 -20.04 24.60
N ASP A 146 16.90 -19.29 23.94
CA ASP A 146 17.62 -18.19 24.59
C ASP A 146 16.85 -16.85 24.50
N THR A 147 15.93 -16.64 25.45
CA THR A 147 15.08 -15.44 25.54
C THR A 147 15.89 -14.16 25.75
N SER A 148 17.07 -14.26 26.37
CA SER A 148 17.99 -13.13 26.60
C SER A 148 18.45 -12.47 25.31
N SER A 149 18.70 -13.28 24.28
CA SER A 149 19.13 -12.84 22.96
C SER A 149 17.97 -12.35 22.09
N PHE A 150 16.72 -12.73 22.41
CA PHE A 150 15.57 -12.38 21.58
C PHE A 150 15.37 -10.86 21.47
N LEU A 151 15.46 -10.13 22.59
CA LEU A 151 15.28 -8.67 22.61
C LEU A 151 16.34 -7.94 21.77
N ILE A 152 17.60 -8.34 21.88
CA ILE A 152 18.70 -7.75 21.09
C ILE A 152 18.46 -8.02 19.60
N ASN A 153 18.08 -9.25 19.25
CA ASN A 153 17.80 -9.60 17.87
C ASN A 153 16.58 -8.83 17.32
N LEU A 154 15.56 -8.60 18.15
CA LEU A 154 14.40 -7.78 17.80
C LEU A 154 14.79 -6.33 17.49
N VAL A 155 15.68 -5.74 18.29
CA VAL A 155 16.20 -4.38 18.05
C VAL A 155 16.95 -4.33 16.72
N VAL A 156 17.86 -5.28 16.47
CA VAL A 156 18.60 -5.36 15.20
C VAL A 156 17.64 -5.52 14.02
N ALA A 157 16.63 -6.37 14.18
CA ALA A 157 15.62 -6.60 13.16
C ALA A 157 14.86 -5.29 12.85
N ILE A 158 14.41 -4.53 13.86
CA ILE A 158 13.72 -3.24 13.67
C ILE A 158 14.60 -2.24 12.91
N VAL A 159 15.90 -2.16 13.24
CA VAL A 159 16.85 -1.29 12.53
C VAL A 159 16.95 -1.67 11.06
N LEU A 160 17.02 -2.96 10.74
CA LEU A 160 16.99 -3.47 9.36
C LEU A 160 15.65 -3.21 8.66
N GLY A 161 14.55 -3.20 9.40
CA GLY A 161 13.21 -2.85 8.89
C GLY A 161 13.11 -1.39 8.44
N GLY A 162 13.84 -0.50 9.10
CA GLY A 162 13.93 0.91 8.73
C GLY A 162 14.42 1.13 7.30
N PHE A 163 15.30 0.27 6.78
CA PHE A 163 15.77 0.34 5.39
C PHE A 163 14.61 0.30 4.39
N TRP A 164 13.67 -0.63 4.58
CA TRP A 164 12.50 -0.76 3.70
C TRP A 164 11.57 0.44 3.79
N TYR A 165 11.48 1.08 4.96
CA TYR A 165 10.72 2.31 5.11
C TYR A 165 11.24 3.43 4.22
N PHE A 166 12.57 3.57 4.10
CA PHE A 166 13.20 4.56 3.21
C PHE A 166 13.16 4.16 1.74
N TYR A 167 13.31 2.86 1.43
CA TYR A 167 13.25 2.36 0.05
C TYR A 167 11.94 2.77 -0.65
N PHE A 168 10.80 2.55 0.00
CA PHE A 168 9.47 2.93 -0.53
C PHE A 168 9.11 4.42 -0.37
N ALA A 169 9.99 5.24 0.22
CA ALA A 169 9.68 6.66 0.45
C ALA A 169 9.68 7.46 -0.86
N SER A 170 10.55 7.10 -1.81
CA SER A 170 10.65 7.73 -3.13
C SER A 170 9.36 7.54 -3.94
N ASP A 171 8.93 6.29 -4.11
CA ASP A 171 7.67 5.94 -4.79
C ASP A 171 6.44 6.62 -4.16
N GLN A 172 6.43 6.81 -2.84
CA GLN A 172 5.34 7.51 -2.18
C GLN A 172 5.36 9.00 -2.49
N SER A 173 6.53 9.63 -2.46
CA SER A 173 6.65 11.06 -2.72
C SER A 173 6.22 11.42 -4.14
N GLU A 174 6.55 10.59 -5.13
CA GLU A 174 6.11 10.77 -6.51
C GLU A 174 4.58 10.71 -6.61
N LEU A 175 3.96 9.69 -6.00
CA LEU A 175 2.50 9.57 -6.00
C LEU A 175 1.77 10.67 -5.21
N GLU A 176 2.41 11.26 -4.19
CA GLU A 176 1.86 12.39 -3.45
C GLU A 176 1.87 13.67 -4.28
N LEU A 177 2.94 13.90 -5.06
CA LEU A 177 3.02 15.04 -5.99
C LEU A 177 1.95 14.95 -7.08
N ASP A 178 1.75 13.77 -7.68
CA ASP A 178 0.71 13.56 -8.69
C ASP A 178 -0.70 13.82 -8.13
N LYS A 179 -0.94 13.42 -6.87
CA LYS A 179 -2.19 13.69 -6.18
C LYS A 179 -2.40 15.19 -5.94
N GLU A 180 -1.36 15.90 -5.49
CA GLU A 180 -1.41 17.35 -5.26
C GLU A 180 -1.75 18.12 -6.54
N GLU A 181 -1.19 17.73 -7.69
CA GLU A 181 -1.55 18.33 -8.99
C GLU A 181 -3.05 18.20 -9.30
N VAL A 182 -3.64 17.06 -8.97
CA VAL A 182 -5.07 16.80 -9.19
C VAL A 182 -5.94 17.64 -8.26
N ASP A 183 -5.55 17.78 -7.00
CA ASP A 183 -6.25 18.62 -6.03
C ASP A 183 -6.18 20.11 -6.45
N GLU A 184 -5.07 20.56 -7.01
CA GLU A 184 -4.97 21.91 -7.61
C GLU A 184 -5.90 22.09 -8.82
N LEU A 185 -6.02 21.10 -9.70
CA LEU A 185 -6.92 21.15 -10.85
C LEU A 185 -8.39 21.21 -10.41
N ILE A 186 -8.75 20.49 -9.34
CA ILE A 186 -10.09 20.58 -8.73
C ILE A 186 -10.35 22.00 -8.22
N THR A 187 -9.40 22.58 -7.50
CA THR A 187 -9.54 23.94 -6.93
C THR A 187 -9.71 25.00 -8.02
N LYS A 188 -8.97 24.86 -9.14
CA LYS A 188 -9.04 25.76 -10.30
C LYS A 188 -10.36 25.71 -11.07
N ILE A 189 -11.18 24.67 -10.90
CA ILE A 189 -12.52 24.59 -11.52
C ILE A 189 -13.55 25.38 -10.73
N TYR A 190 -13.37 25.48 -9.40
CA TYR A 190 -14.30 26.16 -8.50
C TYR A 190 -13.92 27.62 -8.20
N SER A 191 -12.74 28.08 -8.65
CA SER A 191 -12.26 29.47 -8.55
C SER A 191 -12.51 30.26 -9.83
#